data_AF-A0A1Q4Y9J2-F1
#
_entry.id   AF-A0A1Q4Y9J2-F1
#
_cell.length_a   1.000
_cell.length_b   1.000
_cell.length_c   1.000
_cell.angle_alpha   90.00
_cell.angle_beta   90.00
_cell.angle_gamma   90.00
#
_symmetry.space_group_name_H-M   'P 1'
#
loop_
_entity.id
_entity.type
_entity.pdbx_description
1 polymer ?
#
loop_
_entity_poly.entity_id
_entity_poly.type
_entity_poly.pdbx_seq_one_letter_code
_entity_poly.pdbx_strand_id
1 'polypeptide(L)'
;MSGFKVQAGQLRKFAGGQEGRQGEIAKVADDVAGVDLGGDTFGVLLQFFADGAQSFADQTADAIRKLATANSEAAADTIATAVDYENVEDGNRERFGGGS
;
A
#
# COMPACT_ATOMS: atom_id res chain seq x y z
N MET A 1 -6.04 -32.72 -10.53
CA MET A 1 -5.10 -31.66 -10.10
C MET A 1 -5.77 -30.90 -8.98
N SER A 2 -5.12 -30.71 -7.83
CA SER A 2 -5.65 -29.75 -6.84
C SER A 2 -5.49 -28.37 -7.44
N GLY A 3 -6.59 -27.65 -7.66
CA GLY A 3 -6.56 -26.27 -8.13
C GLY A 3 -5.76 -25.36 -7.19
N PHE A 4 -5.60 -24.10 -7.60
CA PHE A 4 -5.00 -23.09 -6.73
C PHE A 4 -5.70 -23.05 -5.36
N LYS A 5 -4.92 -22.90 -4.28
CA LYS A 5 -5.48 -22.83 -2.91
C LYS A 5 -6.25 -21.54 -2.65
N VAL A 6 -6.08 -20.53 -3.49
CA VAL A 6 -6.73 -19.22 -3.42
C VAL A 6 -7.37 -18.95 -4.78
N GLN A 7 -8.61 -18.47 -4.80
CA GLN A 7 -9.32 -18.16 -6.05
C GLN A 7 -8.94 -16.77 -6.56
N ALA A 8 -8.93 -16.57 -7.88
CA ALA A 8 -8.62 -15.26 -8.47
C ALA A 8 -9.50 -14.12 -7.92
N GLY A 9 -10.81 -14.38 -7.73
CA GLY A 9 -11.71 -13.41 -7.12
C GLY A 9 -11.34 -13.01 -5.68
N GLN A 10 -10.72 -13.92 -4.90
CA GLN A 10 -10.21 -13.62 -3.56
C GLN A 10 -8.94 -12.76 -3.62
N LEU A 11 -8.07 -13.00 -4.59
CA LEU A 11 -6.88 -12.17 -4.84
C LEU A 11 -7.29 -10.75 -5.23
N ARG A 12 -8.26 -10.59 -6.15
CA ARG A 12 -8.79 -9.27 -6.52
C ARG A 12 -9.40 -8.53 -5.32
N LYS A 13 -10.17 -9.22 -4.48
CA LYS A 13 -10.73 -8.63 -3.25
C LYS A 13 -9.63 -8.21 -2.27
N PHE A 14 -8.58 -9.01 -2.13
CA PHE A 14 -7.44 -8.69 -1.27
C PHE A 14 -6.70 -7.46 -1.79
N ALA A 15 -6.41 -7.39 -3.10
CA ALA A 15 -5.78 -6.24 -3.74
C ALA A 15 -6.58 -4.96 -3.58
N GLY A 16 -7.90 -4.98 -3.80
CA GLY A 16 -8.75 -3.81 -3.57
C GLY A 16 -8.73 -3.33 -2.12
N GLY A 17 -8.58 -4.25 -1.15
CA GLY A 17 -8.37 -3.90 0.26
C GLY A 17 -6.99 -3.28 0.53
N GLN A 18 -5.95 -3.66 -0.23
CA GLN A 18 -4.63 -3.03 -0.15
C GLN A 18 -4.66 -1.62 -0.74
N GLU A 19 -5.26 -1.43 -1.92
CA GLU A 19 -5.43 -0.10 -2.54
C GLU A 19 -6.19 0.87 -1.63
N GLY A 20 -7.28 0.43 -0.99
CA GLY A 20 -8.02 1.27 -0.04
C GLY A 20 -7.15 1.79 1.12
N ARG A 21 -6.29 0.93 1.65
CA ARG A 21 -5.36 1.30 2.74
C ARG A 21 -4.26 2.26 2.29
N GLN A 22 -3.85 2.23 1.02
CA GLN A 22 -2.85 3.17 0.49
C GLN A 22 -3.31 4.62 0.67
N GLY A 23 -4.57 4.92 0.34
CA GLY A 23 -5.13 6.27 0.48
C GLY A 23 -5.14 6.75 1.93
N GLU A 24 -5.47 5.85 2.87
CA GLU A 24 -5.43 6.14 4.30
C GLU A 24 -4.00 6.40 4.79
N ILE A 25 -3.03 5.57 4.37
CA ILE A 25 -1.61 5.73 4.73
C ILE A 25 -1.05 7.05 4.17
N ALA A 26 -1.39 7.40 2.91
CA ALA A 26 -0.95 8.65 2.30
C ALA A 26 -1.50 9.86 3.07
N LYS A 27 -2.78 9.82 3.46
CA LYS A 27 -3.37 10.89 4.26
C LYS A 27 -2.67 11.06 5.62
N VAL A 28 -2.31 9.96 6.28
CA VAL A 28 -1.54 10.02 7.54
C VAL A 28 -0.17 10.65 7.32
N ALA A 29 0.50 10.40 6.18
CA ALA A 29 1.78 11.05 5.87
C ALA A 29 1.60 12.58 5.71
N ASP A 30 0.53 13.01 5.06
CA ASP A 30 0.22 14.43 4.87
C ASP A 30 -0.12 15.11 6.20
N ASP A 31 -0.89 14.44 7.07
CA ASP A 31 -1.20 14.93 8.42
C ASP A 31 0.06 15.10 9.27
N VAL A 32 1.02 14.16 9.18
CA VAL A 32 2.31 14.23 9.89
C VAL A 32 3.21 15.33 9.31
N ALA A 33 3.27 15.47 7.99
CA ALA A 33 4.04 16.52 7.33
C ALA A 33 3.47 17.93 7.58
N GLY A 34 2.17 18.03 7.88
CA GLY A 34 1.50 19.29 8.23
C GLY A 34 1.78 19.79 9.64
N VAL A 35 2.52 19.04 10.46
CA VAL A 35 2.91 19.48 11.80
C VAL A 35 4.02 20.52 11.67
N ASP A 36 3.67 21.79 11.88
CA ASP A 36 4.63 22.90 11.98
C ASP A 36 5.05 23.07 13.44
N LEU A 37 6.28 22.69 13.75
CA LEU A 37 6.86 22.81 15.09
C LEU A 37 7.71 24.08 15.25
N GLY A 38 7.56 25.06 14.35
CA GLY A 38 8.45 26.21 14.11
C GLY A 38 9.06 26.91 15.32
N GLY A 39 10.14 27.67 15.07
CA GLY A 39 10.91 28.37 16.11
C GLY A 39 10.11 29.32 17.00
N ASP A 40 8.96 29.82 16.53
CA ASP A 40 8.04 30.66 17.31
C ASP A 40 7.29 29.88 18.40
N THR A 41 7.11 28.56 18.24
CA THR A 41 6.41 27.69 19.20
C THR A 41 7.21 27.49 20.49
N PHE A 42 8.54 27.51 20.37
CA PHE A 42 9.47 27.14 21.44
C PHE A 42 10.41 28.29 21.85
N GLY A 43 10.48 29.36 21.05
CA GLY A 43 11.40 30.48 21.27
C GLY A 43 12.88 30.09 21.08
N VAL A 44 13.76 31.09 21.08
CA VAL A 44 15.21 30.94 20.78
C VAL A 44 15.91 29.87 21.65
N LEU A 45 15.50 29.71 22.91
CA LEU A 45 16.14 28.77 23.85
C LEU A 45 15.83 27.30 23.53
N LEU A 46 14.68 27.00 22.95
CA LEU A 46 14.23 25.64 22.64
C LEU A 46 14.17 25.39 21.13
N GLN A 47 14.75 26.28 20.32
CA GLN A 47 14.79 26.17 18.87
C GLN A 47 15.48 24.87 18.39
N PHE A 48 16.52 24.41 19.07
CA PHE A 48 17.17 23.13 18.75
C PHE A 48 16.21 21.92 18.91
N PHE A 49 15.27 21.99 19.85
CA PHE A 49 14.27 20.95 20.07
C PHE A 49 13.21 21.02 18.97
N ALA A 50 12.78 22.22 18.60
CA ALA A 50 11.89 22.44 17.46
C ALA A 50 12.50 21.87 16.16
N ASP A 51 13.77 22.20 15.87
CA ASP A 51 14.48 21.71 14.69
C ASP A 51 14.61 20.17 14.69
N GLY A 52 14.94 19.59 15.85
CA GLY A 52 15.03 18.14 16.01
C GLY A 52 13.69 17.45 15.81
N ALA A 53 12.63 17.97 16.43
CA ALA A 53 11.29 17.41 16.33
C ALA A 53 10.72 17.54 14.90
N GLN A 54 10.97 18.67 14.22
CA GLN A 54 10.60 18.85 12.81
C GLN A 54 11.32 17.82 11.93
N SER A 55 12.62 17.62 12.13
CA SER A 55 13.36 16.61 11.37
C SER A 55 12.82 15.19 11.60
N PHE A 56 12.41 14.84 12.82
CA PHE A 56 11.76 13.56 13.08
C PHE A 56 10.38 13.44 12.43
N ALA A 57 9.59 14.51 12.42
CA ALA A 57 8.30 14.56 11.73
C ALA A 57 8.49 14.32 10.21
N ASP A 58 9.45 15.01 9.59
CA ASP A 58 9.77 14.87 8.17
C ASP A 58 10.22 13.43 7.84
N GLN A 59 11.13 12.86 8.63
CA GLN A 59 11.58 11.48 8.46
C GLN A 59 10.43 10.46 8.60
N THR A 60 9.52 10.72 9.52
CA THR A 60 8.34 9.87 9.75
C THR A 60 7.38 9.95 8.56
N ALA A 61 7.09 11.16 8.07
CA ALA A 61 6.27 11.36 6.87
C ALA A 61 6.85 10.61 5.66
N ASP A 62 8.17 10.69 5.45
CA ASP A 62 8.85 9.98 4.36
C ASP A 62 8.80 8.46 4.51
N ALA A 63 8.94 7.93 5.74
CA ALA A 63 8.79 6.50 5.99
C ALA A 63 7.36 6.02 5.69
N ILE A 64 6.35 6.81 6.06
CA ILE A 64 4.94 6.50 5.78
C ILE A 64 4.67 6.53 4.26
N ARG A 65 5.23 7.50 3.52
CA ARG A 65 5.13 7.53 2.05
C ARG A 65 5.73 6.29 1.40
N LYS A 66 6.91 5.83 1.87
CA LYS A 66 7.53 4.59 1.38
C LYS A 66 6.66 3.37 1.66
N LEU A 67 6.03 3.30 2.83
CA LEU A 67 5.08 2.23 3.16
C LEU A 67 3.87 2.24 2.23
N ALA A 68 3.31 3.42 1.92
CA ALA A 68 2.20 3.55 0.97
C ALA A 68 2.58 3.01 -0.41
N THR A 69 3.75 3.37 -0.92
CA THR A 69 4.28 2.87 -2.20
C THR A 69 4.43 1.34 -2.19
N ALA A 70 5.09 0.79 -1.18
CA ALA A 70 5.28 -0.66 -1.08
C ALA A 70 3.95 -1.44 -1.00
N ASN A 71 2.95 -0.88 -0.32
CA ASN A 71 1.61 -1.47 -0.27
C ASN A 71 0.89 -1.40 -1.63
N SER A 72 1.11 -0.34 -2.41
CA SER A 72 0.61 -0.22 -3.79
C SER A 72 1.26 -1.25 -4.73
N GLU A 73 2.58 -1.44 -4.62
CA GLU A 73 3.31 -2.45 -5.40
C GLU A 73 2.79 -3.86 -5.09
N ALA A 74 2.60 -4.18 -3.80
CA ALA A 74 2.04 -5.47 -3.39
C ALA A 74 0.60 -5.70 -3.88
N ALA A 75 -0.20 -4.64 -3.99
CA ALA A 75 -1.54 -4.72 -4.58
C ALA A 75 -1.47 -5.04 -6.08
N ALA A 76 -0.57 -4.36 -6.81
CA ALA A 76 -0.36 -4.60 -8.24
C ALA A 76 0.10 -6.05 -8.51
N ASP A 77 1.05 -6.57 -7.73
CA ASP A 77 1.51 -7.96 -7.84
C ASP A 77 0.40 -8.98 -7.56
N THR A 78 -0.48 -8.67 -6.60
CA THR A 78 -1.66 -9.49 -6.30
C THR A 78 -2.63 -9.52 -7.47
N ILE A 79 -2.86 -8.37 -8.12
CA ILE A 79 -3.72 -8.28 -9.32
C ILE A 79 -3.12 -9.07 -10.47
N ALA A 80 -1.81 -8.93 -10.73
CA ALA A 80 -1.12 -9.69 -11.75
C ALA A 80 -1.26 -11.20 -11.53
N THR A 81 -1.09 -11.65 -10.28
CA THR A 81 -1.29 -13.06 -9.90
C THR A 81 -2.74 -13.52 -10.12
N ALA A 82 -3.73 -12.67 -9.85
CA ALA A 82 -5.13 -12.99 -10.10
C ALA A 82 -5.40 -13.19 -11.61
N VAL A 83 -4.82 -12.34 -12.46
CA VAL A 83 -4.92 -12.44 -13.91
C VAL A 83 -4.28 -13.74 -14.42
N ASP A 84 -3.12 -14.12 -13.88
CA ASP A 84 -2.49 -15.39 -14.24
C ASP A 84 -3.36 -16.60 -13.88
N TYR A 85 -4.04 -16.56 -12.74
CA TYR A 85 -4.95 -17.63 -12.33
C TYR A 85 -6.15 -17.73 -13.27
N GLU A 86 -6.75 -16.59 -13.63
CA GLU A 86 -7.87 -16.53 -14.59
C GLU A 86 -7.45 -17.08 -15.95
N ASN A 87 -6.28 -16.70 -16.46
CA ASN A 87 -5.74 -17.20 -17.73
C ASN A 87 -5.53 -18.72 -17.71
N VAL A 88 -5.01 -19.27 -16.60
CA VAL A 88 -4.83 -20.72 -16.44
C VAL A 88 -6.17 -21.43 -16.35
N GLU A 89 -7.14 -20.89 -15.62
CA GLU A 89 -8.49 -21.45 -15.49
C GLU A 89 -9.24 -21.45 -16.83
N ASP A 90 -9.16 -20.35 -17.59
CA ASP A 90 -9.77 -20.24 -18.91
C ASP A 90 -9.09 -21.18 -19.93
N GLY A 91 -7.75 -21.24 -19.95
CA GLY A 91 -7.03 -22.19 -20.80
C GLY A 91 -7.33 -23.65 -20.47
N ASN A 92 -7.54 -23.98 -19.19
CA ASN A 92 -8.01 -25.31 -18.79
C ASN A 92 -9.45 -25.56 -19.23
N ARG A 93 -10.34 -24.56 -19.16
CA ARG A 93 -11.74 -24.67 -19.62
C ARG A 93 -11.80 -24.90 -21.13
N GLU A 94 -11.01 -24.19 -21.91
CA GLU A 94 -10.92 -24.39 -23.37
C GLU A 94 -10.38 -25.77 -23.72
N ARG A 95 -9.35 -26.24 -23.00
CA ARG A 95 -8.68 -27.51 -23.31
C ARG A 95 -9.43 -28.75 -22.84
N PHE A 96 -10.17 -28.65 -21.73
CA PHE A 96 -10.77 -29.81 -21.06
C PHE A 96 -12.29 -29.68 -20.82
N GLY A 97 -12.88 -28.50 -21.02
CA GLY A 97 -14.31 -28.25 -20.81
C GLY A 97 -15.22 -28.65 -21.97
N GLY A 98 -14.66 -29.06 -23.11
CA GLY A 98 -15.42 -29.54 -24.29
C GLY A 98 -15.98 -30.97 -24.17
N GLY A 99 -16.21 -31.46 -22.96
CA GLY A 99 -16.76 -32.79 -22.71
C GLY A 99 -18.27 -32.76 -22.49
N SER A 100 -19.00 -33.29 -23.47
CA SER A 100 -20.45 -33.59 -23.60
C SER A 100 -21.38 -32.45 -24.03
#